data_AF-A0A7C5Z4A5-F1
#
_entry.id   AF-A0A7C5Z4A5-F1
#
_cell.length_a   1.000
_cell.length_b   1.000
_cell.length_c   1.000
_cell.angle_alpha   90.00
_cell.angle_beta   90.00
_cell.angle_gamma   90.00
#
_symmetry.space_group_name_H-M   'P 1'
#
loop_
_entity.id
_entity.type
_entity.pdbx_description
1 polymer ?
#
loop_
_entity_poly.entity_id
_entity_poly.type
_entity_poly.pdbx_seq_one_letter_code
_entity_poly.pdbx_strand_id
1 'polypeptide(L)'
;MTFPAITMPAEEVFSAEARAKLLGLIAQNHGQEVFVVGTCTEDGKVVEVDAMAYGNAESVPAPAHGARPGQVTIHNHPSGTIEPSEADINVASELGAAGIGFLIVDNAVTRVRVVVEPYFPPPVLPIDIEALAAEFGPEGSLARSFRDYEHRPQQTEMVRAIARAFNEGRIAVVEAGTGVGKSFAYLAPAILWAQQNQTRVVISTNTTNLQEQLLRKDIPELQKLLGTNVRVALVKGRNRYLSRRRLAFARAHPELLDTTKYEELERLAQWAETTTDGTDSDLSFTVAPETWDAVQSDQHDCLRALCPHFSRCFFYKSRQAAASAQIIVANHHLVLADLALRMQADGEIGVGILPPYDYLILDEAHTLDEVATDYFATSISALGIRRQLGRLHSTKGERKGALASLQSEVLRLDPKERYEPTETLHALFGKELDRAYISLVNSLDIRWPEIEKLFKELSEGTTRTAGRETQIRIPPQSVPSEEWKEKWAHLCEHIEVIQDNIRALAKVVKNIVGAMDEYPEKIRKELLDLRTRIHGT
;
A
#
# COMPACT_ATOMS: atom_id res chain seq x y z
N MET A 1 -9.71 22.37 19.64
CA MET A 1 -9.47 23.01 20.95
C MET A 1 -7.98 23.18 21.11
N THR A 2 -7.56 24.19 21.86
CA THR A 2 -6.17 24.36 22.28
C THR A 2 -6.21 24.91 23.70
N PHE A 3 -5.44 24.32 24.62
CA PHE A 3 -5.21 24.95 25.91
C PHE A 3 -4.58 26.33 25.67
N PRO A 4 -5.07 27.39 26.31
CA PRO A 4 -4.65 28.76 26.04
C PRO A 4 -3.16 29.02 26.37
N ALA A 5 -2.54 28.18 27.21
CA ALA A 5 -1.12 28.24 27.54
C ALA A 5 -0.56 26.85 27.89
N ILE A 6 0.74 26.66 27.69
CA ILE A 6 1.46 25.41 28.04
C ILE A 6 1.40 25.14 29.55
N THR A 7 1.32 26.19 30.37
CA THR A 7 1.18 26.10 31.83
C THR A 7 0.02 26.95 32.30
N MET A 8 -0.88 26.36 33.09
CA MET A 8 -2.14 26.96 33.51
C MET A 8 -2.38 26.76 35.01
N PRO A 9 -3.19 27.63 35.65
CA PRO A 9 -3.74 27.36 36.97
C PRO A 9 -4.62 26.11 36.96
N ALA A 10 -4.49 25.26 37.98
CA ALA A 10 -5.27 24.02 38.07
C ALA A 10 -6.79 24.23 38.10
N GLU A 11 -7.25 25.40 38.53
CA GLU A 11 -8.68 25.77 38.60
C GLU A 11 -9.32 25.93 37.21
N GLU A 12 -8.51 26.21 36.20
CA GLU A 12 -8.97 26.31 34.80
C GLU A 12 -9.06 24.94 34.13
N VAL A 13 -8.30 23.96 34.61
CA VAL A 13 -8.19 22.61 34.01
C VAL A 13 -9.05 21.58 34.75
N PHE A 14 -9.20 21.69 36.07
CA PHE A 14 -9.91 20.70 36.91
C PHE A 14 -11.23 21.22 37.46
N SER A 15 -12.22 20.34 37.59
CA SER A 15 -13.39 20.57 38.47
C SER A 15 -12.94 20.61 39.94
N ALA A 16 -13.71 21.28 40.80
CA ALA A 16 -13.40 21.35 42.22
C ALA A 16 -13.33 19.95 42.87
N GLU A 17 -14.22 19.04 42.44
CA GLU A 17 -14.28 17.66 42.91
C GLU A 17 -13.09 16.83 42.42
N ALA A 18 -12.75 16.93 41.13
CA ALA A 18 -11.60 16.23 40.55
C ALA A 18 -10.29 16.66 41.22
N ARG A 19 -10.12 17.97 41.42
CA ARG A 19 -8.94 18.54 42.09
C ARG A 19 -8.82 18.05 43.53
N ALA A 20 -9.93 18.03 44.28
CA ALA A 20 -9.95 17.53 45.65
C ALA A 20 -9.60 16.03 45.72
N LYS A 21 -10.13 15.23 44.78
CA LYS A 21 -9.82 13.79 44.69
C LYS A 21 -8.35 13.56 44.34
N LEU A 22 -7.78 14.30 43.38
CA LEU A 22 -6.37 14.21 43.01
C LEU A 22 -5.44 14.55 44.19
N LEU A 23 -5.74 15.61 44.93
CA LEU A 23 -5.03 15.96 46.17
C LEU A 23 -5.09 14.84 47.21
N GLY A 24 -6.25 14.20 47.36
CA GLY A 24 -6.43 13.04 48.23
C GLY A 24 -5.56 11.85 47.83
N LEU A 25 -5.48 11.54 46.53
CA LEU A 25 -4.65 10.45 46.00
C LEU A 25 -3.15 10.71 46.22
N ILE A 26 -2.68 11.94 45.97
CA ILE A 26 -1.29 12.36 46.23
C ILE A 26 -0.97 12.25 47.72
N ALA A 27 -1.87 12.74 48.59
CA ALA A 27 -1.69 12.67 50.04
C ALA A 27 -1.69 11.22 50.56
N GLN A 28 -2.52 10.35 49.98
CA GLN A 28 -2.55 8.92 50.29
C GLN A 28 -1.22 8.24 49.96
N ASN A 29 -0.50 8.71 48.93
CA ASN A 29 0.85 8.26 48.61
C ASN A 29 1.95 9.10 49.27
N HIS A 30 1.66 9.77 50.38
CA HIS A 30 2.64 10.57 51.13
C HIS A 30 3.32 11.68 50.31
N GLY A 31 2.65 12.22 49.29
CA GLY A 31 3.21 13.24 48.39
C GLY A 31 4.20 12.71 47.37
N GLN A 32 4.28 11.39 47.18
CA GLN A 32 5.09 10.75 46.14
C GLN A 32 4.35 10.73 44.80
N GLU A 33 5.02 10.30 43.73
CA GLU A 33 4.44 10.27 42.39
C GLU A 33 3.23 9.33 42.32
N VAL A 34 2.18 9.76 41.64
CA VAL A 34 1.00 8.99 41.30
C VAL A 34 0.72 9.15 39.82
N PHE A 35 0.23 8.09 39.20
CA PHE A 35 -0.20 8.10 37.81
C PHE A 35 -1.71 7.89 37.79
N VAL A 36 -2.43 8.84 37.21
CA VAL A 36 -3.88 8.98 37.33
C VAL A 36 -4.48 9.14 35.94
N VAL A 37 -5.64 8.56 35.69
CA VAL A 37 -6.43 8.82 34.48
C VAL A 37 -7.58 9.76 34.85
N GLY A 38 -7.74 10.80 34.04
CA GLY A 38 -8.80 11.79 34.17
C GLY A 38 -9.78 11.76 33.01
N THR A 39 -11.08 11.78 33.31
CA THR A 39 -12.13 11.97 32.30
C THR A 39 -12.32 13.45 32.06
N CYS A 40 -12.21 13.86 30.80
CA CYS A 40 -12.41 15.25 30.38
C CYS A 40 -13.80 15.43 29.76
N THR A 41 -14.42 16.57 30.02
CA THR A 41 -15.55 17.06 29.24
C THR A 41 -15.07 17.64 27.91
N GLU A 42 -16.00 17.82 26.96
CA GLU A 42 -15.64 18.37 25.65
C GLU A 42 -14.94 19.72 25.76
N ASP A 43 -15.29 20.60 26.71
CA ASP A 43 -14.62 21.89 26.96
C ASP A 43 -13.20 21.79 27.56
N GLY A 44 -12.64 20.59 27.68
CA GLY A 44 -11.26 20.36 28.12
C GLY A 44 -11.08 20.38 29.64
N LYS A 45 -12.18 20.26 30.41
CA LYS A 45 -12.15 20.28 31.88
C LYS A 45 -12.15 18.85 32.44
N VAL A 46 -11.21 18.55 33.31
CA VAL A 46 -11.12 17.24 33.99
C VAL A 46 -12.16 17.20 35.10
N VAL A 47 -13.14 16.30 34.99
CA VAL A 47 -14.28 16.20 35.92
C VAL A 47 -14.17 15.03 36.88
N GLU A 48 -13.47 13.97 36.49
CA GLU A 48 -13.23 12.78 37.29
C GLU A 48 -11.77 12.35 37.16
N VAL A 49 -11.23 11.73 38.22
CA VAL A 49 -9.86 11.22 38.26
C VAL A 49 -9.80 9.91 39.01
N ASP A 50 -9.06 8.92 38.50
CA ASP A 50 -8.84 7.62 39.14
C ASP A 50 -7.37 7.20 39.08
N ALA A 51 -6.81 6.81 40.22
CA ALA A 51 -5.42 6.38 40.30
C ALA A 51 -5.22 5.03 39.59
N MET A 52 -4.26 5.00 38.68
CA MET A 52 -3.82 3.78 37.98
C MET A 52 -2.61 3.14 38.65
N ALA A 53 -1.68 3.96 39.14
CA ALA A 53 -0.47 3.49 39.80
C ALA A 53 0.03 4.47 40.86
N TYR A 54 0.75 3.92 41.83
CA TYR A 54 1.42 4.66 42.90
C TYR A 54 2.91 4.40 42.79
N GLY A 55 3.68 5.48 42.75
CA GLY A 55 5.13 5.47 42.59
C GLY A 55 5.85 5.89 43.87
N ASN A 56 7.12 6.19 43.71
CA ASN A 56 7.97 6.73 44.76
C ASN A 56 8.33 8.21 44.46
N ALA A 57 9.36 8.75 45.10
CA ALA A 57 9.77 10.14 44.90
C ALA A 57 10.48 10.41 43.55
N GLU A 58 10.86 9.37 42.81
CA GLU A 58 11.66 9.46 41.58
C GLU A 58 10.99 8.87 40.35
N SER A 59 9.99 7.98 40.52
CA SER A 59 9.34 7.28 39.42
C SER A 59 8.00 6.69 39.80
N VAL A 60 7.10 6.60 38.81
CA VAL A 60 5.83 5.87 38.87
C VAL A 60 5.63 5.01 37.62
N PRO A 61 5.08 3.78 37.75
CA PRO A 61 4.65 3.02 36.59
C PRO A 61 3.55 3.75 35.81
N ALA A 62 3.65 3.79 34.48
CA ALA A 62 2.64 4.37 33.61
C ALA A 62 1.94 3.26 32.79
N PRO A 63 1.02 2.48 33.38
CA PRO A 63 0.31 1.46 32.62
C PRO A 63 -0.59 2.14 31.58
N ALA A 64 -0.30 1.94 30.29
CA ALA A 64 -1.09 2.48 29.18
C ALA A 64 -2.52 1.87 29.07
N HIS A 65 -2.88 0.94 29.96
CA HIS A 65 -3.99 0.02 29.80
C HIS A 65 -5.16 0.57 30.62
N GLY A 66 -6.13 1.22 29.97
CA GLY A 66 -7.34 1.72 30.63
C GLY A 66 -7.74 3.15 30.25
N ALA A 67 -6.79 3.97 29.78
CA ALA A 67 -7.08 5.29 29.23
C ALA A 67 -7.63 5.18 27.80
N ARG A 68 -8.59 6.05 27.46
CA ARG A 68 -9.24 6.10 26.14
C ARG A 68 -8.95 7.45 25.44
N PRO A 69 -9.02 7.52 24.10
CA PRO A 69 -8.93 8.79 23.38
C PRO A 69 -9.90 9.84 23.95
N GLY A 70 -9.44 11.07 24.13
CA GLY A 70 -10.20 12.15 24.77
C GLY A 70 -10.10 12.18 26.30
N GLN A 71 -9.47 11.19 26.95
CA GLN A 71 -9.08 11.27 28.36
C GLN A 71 -7.66 11.83 28.50
N VAL A 72 -7.30 12.17 29.74
CA VAL A 72 -5.93 12.61 30.09
C VAL A 72 -5.31 11.65 31.08
N THR A 73 -4.01 11.45 30.94
CA THR A 73 -3.18 10.91 32.02
C THR A 73 -2.54 12.07 32.76
N ILE A 74 -2.49 11.95 34.08
CA ILE A 74 -2.03 12.99 34.98
C ILE A 74 -0.99 12.35 35.89
N HIS A 75 0.17 12.97 36.00
CA HIS A 75 1.14 12.63 37.04
C HIS A 75 1.60 13.87 37.78
N ASN A 76 1.97 13.72 39.05
CA ASN A 76 2.48 14.81 39.87
C ASN A 76 4.00 14.76 39.97
N HIS A 77 4.63 15.93 40.02
CA HIS A 77 6.04 16.08 40.37
C HIS A 77 6.20 16.53 41.83
N PRO A 78 6.73 15.68 42.74
CA PRO A 78 6.91 16.01 44.14
C PRO A 78 7.82 17.22 44.39
N SER A 79 8.77 17.46 43.48
CA SER A 79 9.69 18.59 43.52
C SER A 79 9.01 19.96 43.32
N GLY A 80 7.77 19.98 42.80
CA GLY A 80 7.05 21.20 42.42
C GLY A 80 7.52 21.82 41.09
N THR A 81 8.50 21.19 40.42
CA THR A 81 8.92 21.56 39.06
C THR A 81 8.13 20.73 38.07
N ILE A 82 7.31 21.36 37.23
CA ILE A 82 6.39 20.68 36.29
C ILE A 82 6.96 20.59 34.87
N GLU A 83 8.28 20.70 34.70
CA GLU A 83 8.94 20.44 33.42
C GLU A 83 9.04 18.92 33.19
N PRO A 84 8.72 18.43 31.98
CA PRO A 84 8.74 16.99 31.67
C PRO A 84 10.18 16.45 31.64
N SER A 85 10.38 15.27 32.23
CA SER A 85 11.57 14.45 32.07
C SER A 85 11.56 13.71 30.72
N GLU A 86 12.68 13.07 30.35
CA GLU A 86 12.70 12.22 29.15
C GLU A 86 11.72 11.05 29.23
N ALA A 87 11.51 10.49 30.43
CA ALA A 87 10.51 9.45 30.65
C ALA A 87 9.10 9.96 30.35
N ASP A 88 8.78 11.18 30.77
CA ASP A 88 7.48 11.81 30.54
C ASP A 88 7.25 12.09 29.06
N ILE A 89 8.28 12.57 28.34
CA ILE A 89 8.20 12.78 26.89
C ILE A 89 7.95 11.47 26.16
N ASN A 90 8.60 10.38 26.56
CA ASN A 90 8.42 9.07 25.94
C ASN A 90 6.99 8.55 26.17
N VAL A 91 6.50 8.58 27.41
CA VAL A 91 5.13 8.15 27.76
C VAL A 91 4.10 9.05 27.09
N ALA A 92 4.31 10.36 27.09
CA ALA A 92 3.42 11.32 26.43
C ALA A 92 3.36 11.11 24.91
N SER A 93 4.48 10.75 24.27
CA SER A 93 4.53 10.45 22.84
C SER A 93 3.73 9.19 22.49
N GLU A 94 3.86 8.14 23.31
CA GLU A 94 3.11 6.88 23.13
C GLU A 94 1.60 7.11 23.33
N LEU A 95 1.20 7.75 24.44
CA LEU A 95 -0.20 8.02 24.75
C LEU A 95 -0.82 9.05 23.79
N GLY A 96 -0.05 10.04 23.38
CA GLY A 96 -0.47 11.05 22.41
C GLY A 96 -0.79 10.46 21.04
N ALA A 97 -0.06 9.44 20.60
CA ALA A 97 -0.39 8.70 19.37
C ALA A 97 -1.76 8.01 19.44
N ALA A 98 -2.21 7.66 20.65
CA ALA A 98 -3.55 7.11 20.91
C ALA A 98 -4.61 8.20 21.20
N GLY A 99 -4.29 9.49 21.05
CA GLY A 99 -5.21 10.60 21.31
C GLY A 99 -5.51 10.85 22.79
N ILE A 100 -4.69 10.30 23.68
CA ILE A 100 -4.77 10.49 25.13
C ILE A 100 -3.88 11.68 25.51
N GLY A 101 -4.40 12.62 26.29
CA GLY A 101 -3.62 13.76 26.76
C GLY A 101 -2.67 13.38 27.89
N PHE A 102 -1.64 14.19 28.11
CA PHE A 102 -0.66 13.99 29.18
C PHE A 102 -0.43 15.31 29.93
N LEU A 103 -0.71 15.29 31.23
CA LEU A 103 -0.67 16.46 32.11
C LEU A 103 0.31 16.24 33.27
N ILE A 104 1.10 17.26 33.58
CA ILE A 104 1.99 17.30 34.75
C ILE A 104 1.46 18.30 35.75
N VAL A 105 1.32 17.90 37.01
CA VAL A 105 0.88 18.79 38.08
C VAL A 105 1.94 18.90 39.18
N ASP A 106 1.91 19.99 39.94
CA ASP A 106 2.63 20.03 41.22
C ASP A 106 1.82 19.33 42.32
N ASN A 107 2.49 18.95 43.43
CA ASN A 107 1.83 18.25 44.54
C ASN A 107 0.66 19.01 45.17
N ALA A 108 0.70 20.34 45.13
CA ALA A 108 -0.38 21.18 45.63
C ALA A 108 -1.53 21.32 44.62
N VAL A 109 -1.40 20.73 43.42
CA VAL A 109 -2.35 20.81 42.31
C VAL A 109 -2.80 22.25 42.12
N THR A 110 -1.83 23.15 42.01
CA THR A 110 -2.04 24.58 41.76
C THR A 110 -1.68 24.95 40.32
N ARG A 111 -0.73 24.24 39.73
CA ARG A 111 -0.26 24.45 38.36
C ARG A 111 -0.30 23.15 37.59
N VAL A 112 -0.65 23.29 36.32
CA VAL A 112 -0.76 22.18 35.37
C VAL A 112 0.04 22.54 34.14
N ARG A 113 0.89 21.62 33.70
CA ARG A 113 1.52 21.69 32.39
C ARG A 113 0.86 20.69 31.47
N VAL A 114 0.51 21.15 30.28
CA VAL A 114 0.02 20.30 29.20
C VAL A 114 1.22 19.87 28.36
N VAL A 115 1.53 18.57 28.35
CA VAL A 115 2.58 18.01 27.48
C VAL A 115 1.96 17.58 26.15
N VAL A 116 0.81 16.91 26.22
CA VAL A 116 0.00 16.51 25.07
C VAL A 116 -1.45 16.84 25.35
N GLU A 117 -2.12 17.51 24.42
CA GLU A 117 -3.55 17.78 24.52
C GLU A 117 -4.35 16.50 24.25
N PRO A 118 -5.43 16.21 24.99
CA PRO A 118 -6.31 15.11 24.65
C PRO A 118 -7.00 15.40 23.33
N TYR A 119 -6.99 14.42 22.42
CA TYR A 119 -7.73 14.51 21.18
C TYR A 119 -9.13 13.93 21.41
N PHE A 120 -10.15 14.79 21.38
CA PHE A 120 -11.53 14.34 21.36
C PHE A 120 -11.89 13.94 19.93
N PRO A 121 -12.08 12.64 19.64
CA PRO A 121 -12.63 12.27 18.36
C PRO A 121 -14.00 12.94 18.21
N PRO A 122 -14.29 13.58 17.07
CA PRO A 122 -15.60 14.19 16.85
C PRO A 122 -16.70 13.13 17.04
N PRO A 123 -17.86 13.51 17.59
CA PRO A 123 -18.95 12.58 17.79
C PRO A 123 -19.36 11.98 16.44
N VAL A 124 -19.48 10.66 16.41
CA VAL A 124 -19.91 9.94 15.22
C VAL A 124 -21.35 10.33 14.92
N LEU A 125 -21.57 10.89 13.74
CA LEU A 125 -22.89 11.23 13.21
C LEU A 125 -23.47 9.98 12.55
N PRO A 126 -24.49 9.35 13.15
CA PRO A 126 -25.11 8.17 12.56
C PRO A 126 -25.89 8.55 11.30
N ILE A 127 -25.94 7.63 10.33
CA ILE A 127 -26.83 7.72 9.19
C ILE A 127 -28.28 7.57 9.67
N ASP A 128 -29.15 8.49 9.25
CA ASP A 128 -30.59 8.27 9.34
C ASP A 128 -31.00 7.19 8.33
N ILE A 129 -31.21 5.98 8.84
CA ILE A 129 -31.43 4.77 8.06
C ILE A 129 -32.72 4.88 7.23
N GLU A 130 -33.80 5.41 7.81
CA GLU A 130 -35.09 5.47 7.11
C GLU A 130 -35.15 6.64 6.14
N ALA A 131 -34.52 7.78 6.45
CA ALA A 131 -34.37 8.86 5.47
C ALA A 131 -33.56 8.39 4.25
N LEU A 132 -32.44 7.70 4.47
CA LEU A 132 -31.65 7.14 3.37
C LEU A 132 -32.43 6.09 2.58
N ALA A 133 -33.13 5.18 3.25
CA ALA A 133 -33.96 4.17 2.59
C ALA A 133 -35.10 4.79 1.75
N ALA A 134 -35.68 5.91 2.21
CA ALA A 134 -36.72 6.62 1.47
C ALA A 134 -36.22 7.19 0.13
N GLU A 135 -34.93 7.54 0.02
CA GLU A 135 -34.33 7.99 -1.24
C GLU A 135 -34.32 6.91 -2.34
N PHE A 136 -34.36 5.64 -1.94
CA PHE A 136 -34.49 4.47 -2.80
C PHE A 136 -35.94 4.04 -3.02
N GLY A 137 -36.91 4.66 -2.33
CA GLY A 137 -38.33 4.37 -2.50
C GLY A 137 -38.89 4.79 -3.88
N PRO A 138 -40.14 4.40 -4.19
CA PRO A 138 -40.80 4.77 -5.45
C PRO A 138 -41.00 6.28 -5.63
N GLU A 139 -41.02 7.04 -4.53
CA GLU A 139 -41.13 8.51 -4.49
C GLU A 139 -39.77 9.18 -4.14
N GLY A 140 -38.68 8.40 -4.09
CA GLY A 140 -37.35 8.86 -3.68
C GLY A 140 -36.62 9.65 -4.76
N SER A 141 -35.47 10.25 -4.43
CA SER A 141 -34.70 11.03 -5.41
C SER A 141 -34.13 10.18 -6.54
N LEU A 142 -33.91 8.87 -6.31
CA LEU A 142 -33.55 7.93 -7.37
C LEU A 142 -34.65 7.79 -8.41
N ALA A 143 -35.90 7.58 -7.98
CA ALA A 143 -37.05 7.48 -8.87
C ALA A 143 -37.28 8.77 -9.69
N ARG A 144 -37.04 9.94 -9.07
CA ARG A 144 -37.17 11.24 -9.75
C ARG A 144 -36.07 11.50 -10.78
N SER A 145 -34.87 10.98 -10.56
CA SER A 145 -33.69 11.30 -11.37
C SER A 145 -33.46 10.32 -12.53
N PHE A 146 -33.90 9.06 -12.38
CA PHE A 146 -33.76 8.03 -13.41
C PHE A 146 -35.12 7.71 -14.03
N ARG A 147 -35.27 8.03 -15.32
CA ARG A 147 -36.52 7.84 -16.07
C ARG A 147 -37.02 6.38 -16.06
N ASP A 148 -36.10 5.43 -16.07
CA ASP A 148 -36.38 3.98 -16.08
C ASP A 148 -36.08 3.34 -14.72
N TYR A 149 -36.22 4.08 -13.62
CA TYR A 149 -36.04 3.53 -12.28
C TYR A 149 -37.12 2.49 -11.96
N GLU A 150 -36.66 1.32 -11.54
CA GLU A 150 -37.53 0.27 -11.01
C GLU A 150 -37.25 0.13 -9.52
N HIS A 151 -38.25 0.41 -8.69
CA HIS A 151 -38.13 0.23 -7.24
C HIS A 151 -38.01 -1.27 -6.92
N ARG A 152 -36.91 -1.63 -6.26
CA ARG A 152 -36.64 -3.01 -5.81
C ARG A 152 -36.57 -3.04 -4.28
N PRO A 153 -37.54 -3.65 -3.58
CA PRO A 153 -37.55 -3.69 -2.11
C PRO A 153 -36.25 -4.26 -1.50
N GLN A 154 -35.63 -5.24 -2.18
CA GLN A 154 -34.37 -5.85 -1.76
C GLN A 154 -33.19 -4.87 -1.78
N GLN A 155 -33.21 -3.89 -2.69
CA GLN A 155 -32.20 -2.83 -2.73
C GLN A 155 -32.29 -1.95 -1.50
N THR A 156 -33.52 -1.54 -1.13
CA THR A 156 -33.79 -0.73 0.05
C THR A 156 -33.46 -1.49 1.34
N GLU A 157 -33.73 -2.80 1.39
CA GLU A 157 -33.32 -3.66 2.51
C GLU A 157 -31.80 -3.72 2.66
N MET A 158 -31.07 -3.89 1.55
CA MET A 158 -29.61 -3.85 1.53
C MET A 158 -29.06 -2.51 2.03
N VAL A 159 -29.64 -1.38 1.60
CA VAL A 159 -29.28 -0.04 2.09
C VAL A 159 -29.44 0.05 3.62
N ARG A 160 -30.56 -0.42 4.16
CA ARG A 160 -30.80 -0.41 5.61
C ARG A 160 -29.78 -1.26 6.36
N ALA A 161 -29.50 -2.46 5.86
CA ALA A 161 -28.55 -3.38 6.48
C ALA A 161 -27.14 -2.78 6.53
N ILE A 162 -26.68 -2.18 5.43
CA ILE A 162 -25.35 -1.57 5.33
C ILE A 162 -25.27 -0.30 6.18
N ALA A 163 -26.28 0.57 6.14
CA ALA A 163 -26.32 1.78 6.97
C ALA A 163 -26.29 1.44 8.47
N ARG A 164 -27.01 0.40 8.90
CA ARG A 164 -26.94 -0.12 10.27
C ARG A 164 -25.55 -0.61 10.61
N ALA A 165 -24.88 -1.31 9.70
CA ALA A 165 -23.53 -1.81 9.92
C ALA A 165 -22.50 -0.67 10.10
N PHE A 166 -22.63 0.42 9.34
CA PHE A 166 -21.84 1.64 9.56
C PHE A 166 -22.11 2.25 10.94
N ASN A 167 -23.38 2.49 11.29
CA ASN A 167 -23.78 3.09 12.56
C ASN A 167 -23.32 2.28 13.78
N GLU A 168 -23.35 0.95 13.69
CA GLU A 168 -23.04 0.05 14.80
C GLU A 168 -21.59 -0.47 14.79
N GLY A 169 -20.79 -0.11 13.78
CA GLY A 169 -19.41 -0.61 13.63
C GLY A 169 -19.32 -2.13 13.47
N ARG A 170 -20.25 -2.74 12.72
CA ARG A 170 -20.36 -4.19 12.54
C ARG A 170 -20.00 -4.65 11.14
N ILE A 171 -19.68 -5.92 11.01
CA ILE A 171 -19.51 -6.59 9.71
C ILE A 171 -20.89 -6.97 9.18
N ALA A 172 -21.20 -6.54 7.95
CA ALA A 172 -22.36 -7.01 7.20
C ALA A 172 -21.93 -7.93 6.06
N VAL A 173 -22.61 -9.06 5.94
CA VAL A 173 -22.48 -9.98 4.81
C VAL A 173 -23.83 -10.00 4.10
N VAL A 174 -23.84 -9.59 2.84
CA VAL A 174 -25.07 -9.46 2.05
C VAL A 174 -24.93 -10.25 0.77
N GLU A 175 -25.83 -11.21 0.57
CA GLU A 175 -26.02 -11.87 -0.71
C GLU A 175 -27.14 -11.16 -1.46
N ALA A 176 -26.83 -10.60 -2.62
CA ALA A 176 -27.80 -9.88 -3.45
C ALA A 176 -27.73 -10.39 -4.89
N GLY A 177 -28.91 -10.69 -5.46
CA GLY A 177 -29.03 -11.12 -6.85
C GLY A 177 -28.51 -10.07 -7.85
N THR A 178 -28.17 -10.53 -9.05
CA THR A 178 -27.80 -9.63 -10.16
C THR A 178 -28.96 -8.68 -10.49
N GLY A 179 -28.64 -7.42 -10.80
CA GLY A 179 -29.66 -6.43 -11.18
C GLY A 179 -30.41 -5.77 -10.01
N VAL A 180 -30.16 -6.18 -8.75
CA VAL A 180 -30.76 -5.54 -7.56
C VAL A 180 -30.30 -4.09 -7.37
N GLY A 181 -29.20 -3.67 -8.03
CA GLY A 181 -28.63 -2.33 -7.85
C GLY A 181 -27.67 -2.26 -6.66
N LYS A 182 -26.86 -3.32 -6.48
CA LYS A 182 -25.88 -3.51 -5.39
C LYS A 182 -24.94 -2.31 -5.24
N SER A 183 -24.40 -1.81 -6.35
CA SER A 183 -23.49 -0.67 -6.37
C SER A 183 -24.07 0.53 -5.65
N PHE A 184 -25.29 0.93 -5.99
CA PHE A 184 -25.94 2.07 -5.34
C PHE A 184 -26.23 1.81 -3.86
N ALA A 185 -26.64 0.57 -3.54
CA ALA A 185 -27.01 0.19 -2.19
C ALA A 185 -25.85 0.24 -1.19
N TYR A 186 -24.62 -0.10 -1.61
CA TYR A 186 -23.43 0.05 -0.76
C TYR A 186 -22.77 1.43 -0.86
N LEU A 187 -22.84 2.10 -2.02
CA LEU A 187 -22.21 3.40 -2.23
C LEU A 187 -22.91 4.51 -1.44
N ALA A 188 -24.23 4.53 -1.41
CA ALA A 188 -24.99 5.60 -0.76
C ALA A 188 -24.67 5.75 0.75
N PRO A 189 -24.74 4.68 1.58
CA PRO A 189 -24.34 4.79 2.98
C PRO A 189 -22.84 5.10 3.12
N ALA A 190 -21.96 4.54 2.27
CA ALA A 190 -20.53 4.80 2.32
C ALA A 190 -20.18 6.28 2.06
N ILE A 191 -20.79 6.89 1.06
CA ILE A 191 -20.60 8.30 0.69
C ILE A 191 -21.11 9.23 1.80
N LEU A 192 -22.30 8.96 2.34
CA LEU A 192 -22.84 9.75 3.45
C LEU A 192 -21.97 9.64 4.69
N TRP A 193 -21.57 8.42 5.05
CA TRP A 193 -20.71 8.18 6.21
C TRP A 193 -19.38 8.93 6.08
N ALA A 194 -18.71 8.79 4.93
CA ALA A 194 -17.43 9.43 4.65
C ALA A 194 -17.51 10.95 4.71
N GLN A 195 -18.64 11.54 4.29
CA GLN A 195 -18.88 12.98 4.39
C GLN A 195 -19.13 13.42 5.83
N GLN A 196 -20.05 12.76 6.52
CA GLN A 196 -20.51 13.15 7.86
C GLN A 196 -19.43 12.98 8.92
N ASN A 197 -18.65 11.89 8.82
CA ASN A 197 -17.68 11.50 9.83
C ASN A 197 -16.22 11.77 9.42
N GLN A 198 -15.98 12.32 8.23
CA GLN A 198 -14.63 12.57 7.69
C GLN A 198 -13.72 11.32 7.66
N THR A 199 -14.33 10.14 7.59
CA THR A 199 -13.65 8.85 7.53
C THR A 199 -13.31 8.46 6.10
N ARG A 200 -12.37 7.53 5.94
CA ARG A 200 -12.04 6.96 4.63
C ARG A 200 -12.65 5.57 4.46
N VAL A 201 -13.33 5.37 3.32
CA VAL A 201 -13.91 4.09 2.92
C VAL A 201 -13.19 3.57 1.68
N VAL A 202 -12.68 2.34 1.75
CA VAL A 202 -12.14 1.62 0.59
C VAL A 202 -13.22 0.71 0.01
N ILE A 203 -13.37 0.72 -1.30
CA ILE A 203 -14.27 -0.14 -2.07
C ILE A 203 -13.40 -0.99 -2.98
N SER A 204 -13.41 -2.29 -2.71
CA SER A 204 -12.72 -3.27 -3.51
C SER A 204 -13.68 -3.92 -4.47
N THR A 205 -13.33 -3.98 -5.75
CA THR A 205 -14.10 -4.71 -6.77
C THR A 205 -13.19 -5.64 -7.57
N ASN A 206 -13.79 -6.63 -8.24
CA ASN A 206 -13.01 -7.60 -9.00
C ASN A 206 -12.47 -7.03 -10.33
N THR A 207 -13.32 -6.37 -11.13
CA THR A 207 -12.96 -5.99 -12.51
C THR A 207 -12.69 -4.49 -12.68
N THR A 208 -11.74 -4.14 -13.55
CA THR A 208 -11.43 -2.74 -13.90
C THR A 208 -12.66 -2.01 -14.47
N ASN A 209 -13.49 -2.70 -15.25
CA ASN A 209 -14.70 -2.10 -15.83
C ASN A 209 -15.70 -1.65 -14.76
N LEU A 210 -15.90 -2.46 -13.71
CA LEU A 210 -16.74 -2.07 -12.58
C LEU A 210 -16.16 -0.86 -11.85
N GLN A 211 -14.83 -0.81 -11.66
CA GLN A 211 -14.18 0.35 -11.02
C GLN A 211 -14.43 1.64 -11.79
N GLU A 212 -14.32 1.60 -13.11
CA GLU A 212 -14.57 2.76 -13.96
C GLU A 212 -16.04 3.15 -13.98
N GLN A 213 -16.96 2.18 -13.97
CA GLN A 213 -18.39 2.44 -13.83
C GLN A 213 -18.70 3.17 -12.52
N LEU A 214 -18.15 2.69 -11.39
CA LEU A 214 -18.33 3.34 -10.10
C LEU A 214 -17.80 4.78 -10.13
N LEU A 215 -16.61 4.99 -10.66
CA LEU A 215 -15.95 6.30 -10.65
C LEU A 215 -16.60 7.31 -11.60
N ARG A 216 -16.92 6.91 -12.83
CA ARG A 216 -17.37 7.81 -13.91
C ARG A 216 -18.88 8.03 -13.91
N LYS A 217 -19.65 7.12 -13.31
CA LYS A 217 -21.11 7.15 -13.36
C LYS A 217 -21.74 7.06 -11.97
N ASP A 218 -21.63 5.91 -11.30
CA ASP A 218 -22.47 5.60 -10.14
C ASP A 218 -22.20 6.56 -8.96
N ILE A 219 -20.94 6.83 -8.65
CA ILE A 219 -20.57 7.75 -7.56
C ILE A 219 -20.96 9.20 -7.89
N PRO A 220 -20.60 9.79 -9.05
CA PRO A 220 -21.06 11.13 -9.42
C PRO A 220 -22.58 11.31 -9.42
N GLU A 221 -23.35 10.29 -9.83
CA GLU A 221 -24.81 10.31 -9.79
C GLU A 221 -25.32 10.34 -8.34
N LEU A 222 -24.80 9.47 -7.46
CA LEU A 222 -25.14 9.48 -6.04
C LEU A 222 -24.72 10.74 -5.30
N GLN A 223 -23.58 11.33 -5.64
CA GLN A 223 -23.14 12.58 -5.05
C GLN A 223 -24.12 13.73 -5.33
N LYS A 224 -24.62 13.81 -6.57
CA LYS A 224 -25.65 14.79 -6.94
C LYS A 224 -26.96 14.55 -6.19
N LEU A 225 -27.38 13.29 -6.09
CA LEU A 225 -28.61 12.91 -5.39
C LEU A 225 -28.57 13.22 -3.89
N LEU A 226 -27.46 12.89 -3.25
CA LEU A 226 -27.29 13.00 -1.80
C LEU A 226 -26.75 14.37 -1.38
N GLY A 227 -26.46 15.27 -2.32
CA GLY A 227 -25.89 16.59 -2.04
C GLY A 227 -24.49 16.52 -1.41
N THR A 228 -23.68 15.51 -1.76
CA THR A 228 -22.35 15.30 -1.19
C THR A 228 -21.24 15.67 -2.19
N ASN A 229 -20.04 15.95 -1.67
CA ASN A 229 -18.88 16.33 -2.47
C ASN A 229 -17.60 15.59 -2.05
N VAL A 230 -17.74 14.35 -1.56
CA VAL A 230 -16.60 13.53 -1.13
C VAL A 230 -15.58 13.34 -2.25
N ARG A 231 -14.30 13.44 -1.92
CA ARG A 231 -13.22 13.18 -2.87
C ARG A 231 -13.06 11.69 -3.10
N VAL A 232 -13.02 11.30 -4.36
CA VAL A 232 -12.91 9.90 -4.79
C VAL A 232 -11.63 9.70 -5.57
N ALA A 233 -10.93 8.60 -5.33
CA ALA A 233 -9.75 8.21 -6.10
C ALA A 233 -9.83 6.75 -6.54
N LEU A 234 -9.42 6.50 -7.78
CA LEU A 234 -9.19 5.16 -8.31
C LEU A 234 -7.71 4.80 -8.20
N VAL A 235 -7.46 3.64 -7.62
CA VAL A 235 -6.14 3.16 -7.24
C VAL A 235 -5.91 1.82 -7.93
N LYS A 236 -5.08 1.85 -8.98
CA LYS A 236 -4.70 0.65 -9.75
C LYS A 236 -3.31 0.15 -9.35
N GLY A 237 -2.95 -1.03 -9.82
CA GLY A 237 -1.60 -1.59 -9.69
C GLY A 237 -0.56 -0.73 -10.41
N ARG A 238 0.68 -0.72 -9.91
CA ARG A 238 1.76 0.15 -10.42
C ARG A 238 2.04 -0.05 -11.92
N ASN A 239 2.01 -1.30 -12.37
CA ASN A 239 2.20 -1.71 -13.77
C ASN A 239 1.08 -1.24 -14.72
N ARG A 240 -0.05 -0.76 -14.20
CA ARG A 240 -1.13 -0.17 -15.00
C ARG A 240 -0.85 1.28 -15.41
N TYR A 241 0.17 1.92 -14.87
CA TYR A 241 0.50 3.32 -15.18
C TYR A 241 1.69 3.40 -16.15
N LEU A 242 1.62 4.31 -17.11
CA LEU A 242 2.75 4.65 -17.97
C LEU A 242 3.85 5.38 -17.18
N SER A 243 5.11 4.98 -17.36
CA SER A 243 6.26 5.75 -16.91
C SER A 243 6.79 6.63 -18.04
N ARG A 244 6.63 7.94 -17.91
CA ARG A 244 7.15 8.93 -18.87
C ARG A 244 8.66 8.80 -19.09
N ARG A 245 9.42 8.47 -18.04
CA ARG A 245 10.87 8.21 -18.11
C ARG A 245 11.15 7.00 -18.98
N ARG A 246 10.48 5.86 -18.72
CA ARG A 246 10.69 4.63 -19.49
C ARG A 246 10.24 4.77 -20.94
N LEU A 247 9.17 5.51 -21.19
CA LEU A 247 8.74 5.87 -22.54
C LEU A 247 9.81 6.70 -23.27
N ALA A 248 10.34 7.75 -22.63
CA ALA A 248 11.41 8.56 -23.21
C ALA A 248 12.67 7.72 -23.51
N PHE A 249 13.05 6.85 -22.58
CA PHE A 249 14.17 5.94 -22.76
C PHE A 249 13.95 4.95 -23.92
N ALA A 250 12.78 4.30 -23.96
CA ALA A 250 12.42 3.35 -25.02
C ALA A 250 12.39 4.00 -26.42
N ARG A 251 12.03 5.28 -26.50
CA ARG A 251 12.09 6.07 -27.74
C ARG A 251 13.51 6.44 -28.15
N ALA A 252 14.37 6.74 -27.19
CA ALA A 252 15.77 7.07 -27.44
C ALA A 252 16.62 5.84 -27.81
N HIS A 253 16.18 4.65 -27.41
CA HIS A 253 16.88 3.37 -27.61
C HIS A 253 15.97 2.35 -28.31
N PRO A 254 15.48 2.63 -29.54
CA PRO A 254 14.55 1.76 -30.23
C PRO A 254 15.14 0.37 -30.54
N GLU A 255 16.47 0.23 -30.57
CA GLU A 255 17.19 -1.03 -30.75
C GLU A 255 16.93 -2.05 -29.63
N LEU A 256 16.53 -1.57 -28.44
CA LEU A 256 16.13 -2.40 -27.31
C LEU A 256 14.75 -3.03 -27.50
N LEU A 257 14.02 -2.59 -28.52
CA LEU A 257 12.72 -3.11 -28.92
C LEU A 257 12.79 -3.65 -30.35
N ASP A 258 11.78 -4.41 -30.72
CA ASP A 258 11.66 -4.86 -32.11
C ASP A 258 11.29 -3.66 -32.99
N THR A 259 11.84 -3.56 -34.20
CA THR A 259 11.70 -2.37 -35.07
C THR A 259 10.24 -2.11 -35.46
N THR A 260 9.41 -3.15 -35.44
CA THR A 260 7.94 -3.08 -35.63
C THR A 260 7.21 -2.31 -34.52
N LYS A 261 7.85 -2.04 -33.38
CA LYS A 261 7.23 -1.42 -32.19
C LYS A 261 7.48 0.09 -32.09
N TYR A 262 8.29 0.68 -32.97
CA TYR A 262 8.58 2.12 -32.94
C TYR A 262 7.32 2.97 -33.15
N GLU A 263 6.45 2.59 -34.08
CA GLU A 263 5.17 3.29 -34.31
C GLU A 263 4.26 3.25 -33.07
N GLU A 264 4.24 2.12 -32.35
CA GLU A 264 3.47 1.99 -31.10
C GLU A 264 4.02 2.93 -30.01
N LEU A 265 5.35 3.07 -29.90
CA LEU A 265 5.98 3.99 -28.95
C LEU A 265 5.66 5.45 -29.26
N GLU A 266 5.67 5.85 -30.53
CA GLU A 266 5.30 7.22 -30.91
C GLU A 266 3.82 7.51 -30.63
N ARG A 267 2.93 6.54 -30.89
CA ARG A 267 1.52 6.65 -30.50
C ARG A 267 1.33 6.78 -29.00
N LEU A 268 2.06 5.98 -28.21
CA LEU A 268 2.08 6.08 -26.75
C LEU A 268 2.62 7.43 -26.27
N ALA A 269 3.61 8.00 -26.96
CA ALA A 269 4.16 9.31 -26.62
C ALA A 269 3.16 10.44 -26.85
N GLN A 270 2.42 10.39 -27.96
CA GLN A 270 1.34 11.33 -28.24
C GLN A 270 0.21 11.18 -27.22
N TRP A 271 -0.20 9.95 -26.92
CA TRP A 271 -1.22 9.65 -25.92
C TRP A 271 -0.81 10.11 -24.51
N ALA A 272 0.46 9.96 -24.14
CA ALA A 272 0.97 10.39 -22.84
C ALA A 272 0.81 11.90 -22.59
N GLU A 273 0.71 12.72 -23.65
CA GLU A 273 0.47 14.16 -23.53
C GLU A 273 -1.02 14.52 -23.37
N THR A 274 -1.94 13.64 -23.77
CA THR A 274 -3.39 13.91 -23.77
C THR A 274 -4.19 13.09 -22.76
N THR A 275 -3.66 11.97 -22.28
CA THR A 275 -4.31 11.10 -21.29
C THR A 275 -4.56 11.81 -19.96
N THR A 276 -5.65 11.44 -19.30
CA THR A 276 -6.04 12.02 -18.02
C THR A 276 -5.30 11.38 -16.86
N ASP A 277 -5.22 10.04 -16.82
CA ASP A 277 -4.67 9.28 -15.69
C ASP A 277 -3.42 8.47 -16.05
N GLY A 278 -3.07 8.36 -17.33
CA GLY A 278 -1.93 7.61 -17.83
C GLY A 278 -2.01 6.12 -17.58
N THR A 279 -3.22 5.57 -17.45
CA THR A 279 -3.45 4.14 -17.25
C THR A 279 -3.75 3.41 -18.54
N ASP A 280 -3.43 2.12 -18.60
CA ASP A 280 -3.67 1.27 -19.78
C ASP A 280 -5.15 1.18 -20.18
N SER A 281 -6.10 1.41 -19.27
CA SER A 281 -7.53 1.40 -19.59
C SER A 281 -8.03 2.71 -20.24
N ASP A 282 -7.25 3.80 -20.20
CA ASP A 282 -7.53 5.05 -20.93
C ASP A 282 -6.95 5.02 -22.36
N LEU A 283 -6.37 3.90 -22.80
CA LEU A 283 -5.90 3.70 -24.16
C LEU A 283 -7.08 3.48 -25.12
N SER A 284 -7.18 4.32 -26.14
CA SER A 284 -8.14 4.16 -27.25
C SER A 284 -7.65 3.19 -28.34
N PHE A 285 -6.50 2.56 -28.13
CA PHE A 285 -5.86 1.67 -29.09
C PHE A 285 -5.15 0.51 -28.41
N THR A 286 -5.00 -0.60 -29.14
CA THR A 286 -4.29 -1.78 -28.67
C THR A 286 -2.77 -1.56 -28.71
N VAL A 287 -2.10 -1.97 -27.64
CA VAL A 287 -0.65 -1.96 -27.50
C VAL A 287 -0.19 -3.39 -27.20
N ALA A 288 0.88 -3.84 -27.84
CA ALA A 288 1.42 -5.16 -27.55
C ALA A 288 1.87 -5.27 -26.08
N PRO A 289 1.63 -6.40 -25.38
CA PRO A 289 2.05 -6.59 -23.99
C PRO A 289 3.55 -6.35 -23.77
N GLU A 290 4.39 -6.61 -24.77
CA GLU A 290 5.82 -6.35 -24.74
C GLU A 290 6.15 -4.87 -24.76
N THR A 291 5.42 -4.09 -25.57
CA THR A 291 5.58 -2.64 -25.67
C THR A 291 5.12 -1.98 -24.37
N TRP A 292 3.95 -2.36 -23.85
CA TRP A 292 3.46 -1.82 -22.57
C TRP A 292 4.42 -2.12 -21.42
N ASP A 293 4.87 -3.37 -21.29
CA ASP A 293 5.81 -3.75 -20.24
C ASP A 293 7.17 -3.05 -20.36
N ALA A 294 7.56 -2.57 -21.54
CA ALA A 294 8.75 -1.76 -21.72
C ALA A 294 8.62 -0.34 -21.14
N VAL A 295 7.40 0.22 -21.13
CA VAL A 295 7.11 1.62 -20.77
C VAL A 295 6.34 1.79 -19.46
N GLN A 296 5.75 0.73 -18.91
CA GLN A 296 4.96 0.78 -17.68
C GLN A 296 5.80 1.15 -16.45
N SER A 297 5.18 1.74 -15.43
CA SER A 297 5.84 2.03 -14.16
C SER A 297 6.17 0.73 -13.44
N ASP A 298 7.43 0.59 -13.05
CA ASP A 298 7.96 -0.54 -12.29
C ASP A 298 8.55 -0.04 -10.97
N GLN A 299 8.58 -0.88 -9.93
CA GLN A 299 9.06 -0.47 -8.61
C GLN A 299 10.59 -0.50 -8.49
N HIS A 300 11.25 -1.43 -9.17
CA HIS A 300 12.69 -1.64 -9.15
C HIS A 300 13.41 -0.68 -10.11
N ASP A 301 12.74 -0.26 -11.18
CA ASP A 301 13.25 0.76 -12.11
C ASP A 301 12.86 2.20 -11.70
N CYS A 302 12.22 2.45 -10.55
CA CYS A 302 11.74 3.81 -10.22
C CYS A 302 12.78 4.67 -9.48
N LEU A 303 13.15 5.82 -10.08
CA LEU A 303 14.00 6.85 -9.45
C LEU A 303 13.31 7.66 -8.34
N ARG A 304 12.00 7.46 -8.10
CA ARG A 304 11.21 8.18 -7.09
C ARG A 304 11.40 9.70 -7.20
N ALA A 305 11.79 10.38 -6.12
CA ALA A 305 11.98 11.82 -6.07
C ALA A 305 13.11 12.33 -7.00
N LEU A 306 14.06 11.47 -7.38
CA LEU A 306 15.14 11.81 -8.32
C LEU A 306 14.69 11.74 -9.79
N CYS A 307 13.46 11.31 -10.07
CA CYS A 307 12.95 11.18 -11.43
C CYS A 307 12.78 12.56 -12.09
N PRO A 308 13.37 12.83 -13.26
CA PRO A 308 13.18 14.09 -13.98
C PRO A 308 11.72 14.40 -14.34
N HIS A 309 10.89 13.35 -14.42
CA HIS A 309 9.46 13.45 -14.73
C HIS A 309 8.55 13.36 -13.49
N PHE A 310 9.08 13.52 -12.27
CA PHE A 310 8.33 13.33 -11.02
C PHE A 310 7.05 14.19 -10.95
N SER A 311 7.14 15.48 -11.31
CA SER A 311 5.99 16.42 -11.30
C SER A 311 4.87 16.04 -12.27
N ARG A 312 5.17 15.27 -13.32
CA ARG A 312 4.23 14.78 -14.33
C ARG A 312 4.00 13.26 -14.23
N CYS A 313 4.42 12.62 -13.13
CA CYS A 313 4.32 11.18 -12.97
C CYS A 313 2.87 10.76 -12.65
N PHE A 314 2.26 9.97 -13.54
CA PHE A 314 0.89 9.48 -13.41
C PHE A 314 0.67 8.64 -12.13
N PHE A 315 1.58 7.69 -11.87
CA PHE A 315 1.52 6.85 -10.67
C PHE A 315 1.56 7.71 -9.39
N TYR A 316 2.49 8.66 -9.30
CA TYR A 316 2.62 9.52 -8.12
C TYR A 316 1.39 10.41 -7.93
N LYS A 317 0.88 11.03 -9.01
CA LYS A 317 -0.37 11.82 -8.97
C LYS A 317 -1.55 11.00 -8.48
N SER A 318 -1.69 9.75 -8.92
CA SER A 318 -2.73 8.84 -8.42
C SER A 318 -2.57 8.55 -6.92
N ARG A 319 -1.34 8.30 -6.44
CA ARG A 319 -1.08 8.12 -5.00
C ARG A 319 -1.43 9.38 -4.19
N GLN A 320 -1.08 10.56 -4.68
CA GLN A 320 -1.41 11.83 -4.04
C GLN A 320 -2.92 12.07 -3.99
N ALA A 321 -3.63 11.79 -5.09
CA ALA A 321 -5.10 11.88 -5.13
C ALA A 321 -5.73 10.95 -4.10
N ALA A 322 -5.27 9.70 -4.03
CA ALA A 322 -5.71 8.71 -3.04
C ALA A 322 -5.49 9.18 -1.60
N ALA A 323 -4.33 9.75 -1.28
CA ALA A 323 -4.03 10.27 0.06
C ALA A 323 -5.01 11.37 0.51
N SER A 324 -5.58 12.11 -0.45
CA SER A 324 -6.56 13.16 -0.19
C SER A 324 -8.02 12.71 -0.31
N ALA A 325 -8.27 11.49 -0.79
CA ALA A 325 -9.61 10.98 -1.03
C ALA A 325 -10.25 10.41 0.24
N GLN A 326 -11.58 10.52 0.31
CA GLN A 326 -12.43 9.90 1.34
C GLN A 326 -12.99 8.56 0.85
N ILE A 327 -13.25 8.42 -0.45
CA ILE A 327 -13.60 7.14 -1.07
C ILE A 327 -12.44 6.69 -1.96
N ILE A 328 -11.95 5.48 -1.74
CA ILE A 328 -10.92 4.87 -2.59
C ILE A 328 -11.50 3.64 -3.26
N VAL A 329 -11.45 3.57 -4.58
CA VAL A 329 -11.80 2.38 -5.34
C VAL A 329 -10.53 1.66 -5.75
N ALA A 330 -10.45 0.36 -5.48
CA ALA A 330 -9.29 -0.49 -5.79
C ALA A 330 -9.73 -1.90 -6.20
N ASN A 331 -8.79 -2.73 -6.69
CA ASN A 331 -9.06 -4.15 -6.92
C ASN A 331 -8.76 -4.99 -5.67
N HIS A 332 -9.33 -6.20 -5.61
CA HIS A 332 -9.10 -7.15 -4.51
C HIS A 332 -7.61 -7.44 -4.29
N HIS A 333 -6.84 -7.66 -5.36
CA HIS A 333 -5.40 -7.93 -5.23
C HIS A 333 -4.66 -6.82 -4.49
N LEU A 334 -4.96 -5.55 -4.79
CA LEU A 334 -4.27 -4.42 -4.16
C LEU A 334 -4.68 -4.22 -2.71
N VAL A 335 -5.96 -4.46 -2.39
CA VAL A 335 -6.46 -4.40 -1.01
C VAL A 335 -5.84 -5.52 -0.17
N LEU A 336 -5.78 -6.75 -0.67
CA LEU A 336 -5.12 -7.85 0.03
C LEU A 336 -3.61 -7.61 0.19
N ALA A 337 -2.96 -7.05 -0.83
CA ALA A 337 -1.55 -6.67 -0.74
C ALA A 337 -1.30 -5.62 0.35
N ASP A 338 -2.17 -4.61 0.43
CA ASP A 338 -2.11 -3.58 1.45
C ASP A 338 -2.29 -4.17 2.85
N LEU A 339 -3.30 -5.03 3.04
CA LEU A 339 -3.57 -5.70 4.31
C LEU A 339 -2.40 -6.59 4.75
N ALA A 340 -1.82 -7.38 3.84
CA ALA A 340 -0.68 -8.23 4.14
C ALA A 340 0.54 -7.43 4.63
N LEU A 341 0.82 -6.29 4.00
CA LEU A 341 1.91 -5.40 4.43
C LEU A 341 1.65 -4.79 5.80
N ARG A 342 0.41 -4.34 6.07
CA ARG A 342 0.04 -3.80 7.39
C ARG A 342 0.14 -4.83 8.50
N MET A 343 -0.24 -6.08 8.24
CA MET A 343 -0.14 -7.18 9.21
C MET A 343 1.32 -7.50 9.57
N GLN A 344 2.25 -7.33 8.63
CA GLN A 344 3.68 -7.54 8.88
C GLN A 344 4.32 -6.38 9.66
N ALA A 345 3.72 -5.20 9.61
CA ALA A 345 4.28 -3.97 10.18
C ALA A 345 3.85 -3.70 11.63
N ASP A 346 3.22 -4.68 12.32
CA ASP A 346 2.82 -4.63 13.74
C ASP A 346 2.19 -3.31 14.21
N GLY A 347 1.34 -2.71 13.37
CA GLY A 347 0.63 -1.46 13.69
C GLY A 347 1.37 -0.17 13.35
N GLU A 348 2.53 -0.21 12.67
CA GLU A 348 3.22 0.99 12.19
C GLU A 348 2.34 1.81 11.25
N ILE A 349 2.05 3.05 11.66
CA ILE A 349 1.23 3.99 10.90
C ILE A 349 2.01 4.45 9.66
N GLY A 350 1.41 4.28 8.48
CA GLY A 350 1.98 4.71 7.20
C GLY A 350 2.66 3.62 6.39
N VAL A 351 2.71 2.39 6.91
CA VAL A 351 3.11 1.20 6.13
C VAL A 351 1.89 0.67 5.38
N GLY A 352 1.91 0.76 4.05
CA GLY A 352 0.82 0.33 3.19
C GLY A 352 0.91 0.86 1.76
N ILE A 353 0.17 0.24 0.85
CA ILE A 353 -0.02 0.69 -0.54
C ILE A 353 -1.16 1.72 -0.64
N LEU A 354 -2.16 1.58 0.22
CA LEU A 354 -3.30 2.47 0.36
C LEU A 354 -3.06 3.43 1.55
N PRO A 355 -3.65 4.63 1.52
CA PRO A 355 -3.75 5.48 2.72
C PRO A 355 -4.53 4.76 3.84
N PRO A 356 -4.30 5.08 5.13
CA PRO A 356 -5.07 4.52 6.25
C PRO A 356 -6.58 4.72 6.04
N TYR A 357 -7.39 3.70 6.30
CA TYR A 357 -8.83 3.73 6.09
C TYR A 357 -9.57 3.04 7.23
N ASP A 358 -10.83 3.42 7.44
CA ASP A 358 -11.64 2.99 8.58
C ASP A 358 -12.63 1.88 8.19
N TYR A 359 -13.11 1.91 6.95
CA TYR A 359 -14.11 0.96 6.43
C TYR A 359 -13.67 0.35 5.11
N LEU A 360 -14.01 -0.93 4.92
CA LEU A 360 -13.74 -1.68 3.70
C LEU A 360 -15.03 -2.34 3.20
N ILE A 361 -15.34 -2.11 1.93
CA ILE A 361 -16.43 -2.78 1.20
C ILE A 361 -15.80 -3.71 0.19
N LEU A 362 -16.18 -4.99 0.22
CA LEU A 362 -15.74 -6.00 -0.73
C LEU A 362 -16.92 -6.36 -1.64
N ASP A 363 -16.93 -5.80 -2.86
CA ASP A 363 -17.92 -6.15 -3.88
C ASP A 363 -17.49 -7.44 -4.60
N GLU A 364 -18.43 -8.29 -4.98
CA GLU A 364 -18.15 -9.61 -5.57
C GLU A 364 -17.14 -10.46 -4.73
N ALA A 365 -17.30 -10.40 -3.40
CA ALA A 365 -16.43 -11.04 -2.41
C ALA A 365 -16.32 -12.57 -2.56
N HIS A 366 -17.16 -13.20 -3.38
CA HIS A 366 -17.06 -14.62 -3.75
C HIS A 366 -15.76 -14.96 -4.51
N THR A 367 -15.05 -13.96 -5.05
CA THR A 367 -13.74 -14.13 -5.73
C THR A 367 -12.54 -13.94 -4.80
N LEU A 368 -12.78 -13.58 -3.54
CA LEU A 368 -11.72 -13.17 -2.63
C LEU A 368 -10.79 -14.33 -2.25
N ASP A 369 -11.30 -15.56 -2.19
CA ASP A 369 -10.53 -16.76 -1.87
C ASP A 369 -9.51 -17.11 -2.96
N GLU A 370 -9.93 -17.05 -4.22
CA GLU A 370 -9.06 -17.20 -5.39
C GLU A 370 -8.01 -16.08 -5.41
N VAL A 371 -8.44 -14.82 -5.27
CA VAL A 371 -7.53 -13.66 -5.28
C VAL A 371 -6.52 -13.71 -4.13
N ALA A 372 -6.93 -14.17 -2.94
CA ALA A 372 -6.03 -14.38 -1.82
C ALA A 372 -5.01 -15.48 -2.10
N THR A 373 -5.47 -16.62 -2.64
CA THR A 373 -4.61 -17.75 -3.00
C THR A 373 -3.56 -17.31 -4.01
N ASP A 374 -3.97 -16.60 -5.06
CA ASP A 374 -3.10 -16.06 -6.10
C ASP A 374 -2.08 -15.06 -5.54
N TYR A 375 -2.50 -14.18 -4.62
CA TYR A 375 -1.61 -13.18 -4.04
C TYR A 375 -0.52 -13.82 -3.18
N PHE A 376 -0.87 -14.83 -2.37
CA PHE A 376 0.09 -15.54 -1.52
C PHE A 376 0.86 -16.63 -2.27
N ALA A 377 0.51 -16.90 -3.54
CA ALA A 377 1.25 -17.80 -4.40
C ALA A 377 2.51 -17.12 -4.98
N THR A 378 3.55 -17.92 -5.19
CA THR A 378 4.72 -17.51 -5.98
C THR A 378 4.69 -18.28 -7.29
N SER A 379 4.76 -17.57 -8.41
CA SER A 379 4.86 -18.18 -9.74
C SER A 379 6.20 -17.85 -10.38
N ILE A 380 6.76 -18.83 -11.09
CA ILE A 380 7.97 -18.68 -11.88
C ILE A 380 7.75 -19.37 -13.23
N SER A 381 8.21 -18.75 -14.31
CA SER A 381 8.11 -19.34 -15.66
C SER A 381 9.42 -19.18 -16.41
N ALA A 382 9.79 -20.19 -17.20
CA ALA A 382 10.94 -20.12 -18.08
C ALA A 382 10.84 -18.95 -19.06
N LEU A 383 9.63 -18.67 -19.58
CA LEU A 383 9.39 -17.52 -20.45
C LEU A 383 9.65 -16.20 -19.71
N GLY A 384 9.20 -16.07 -18.47
CA GLY A 384 9.46 -14.91 -17.62
C GLY A 384 10.96 -14.69 -17.39
N ILE A 385 11.70 -15.74 -17.05
CA ILE A 385 13.16 -15.66 -16.88
C ILE A 385 13.83 -15.26 -18.19
N ARG A 386 13.51 -15.92 -19.31
CA ARG A 386 14.07 -15.58 -20.63
C ARG A 386 13.77 -14.14 -21.04
N ARG A 387 12.58 -13.62 -20.71
CA ARG A 387 12.20 -12.23 -20.98
C ARG A 387 13.07 -11.24 -20.20
N GLN A 388 13.33 -11.50 -18.91
CA GLN A 388 14.23 -10.65 -18.12
C GLN A 388 15.68 -10.75 -18.63
N LEU A 389 16.13 -11.94 -19.00
CA LEU A 389 17.44 -12.14 -19.60
C LEU A 389 17.59 -11.33 -20.90
N GLY A 390 16.63 -11.41 -21.83
CA GLY A 390 16.67 -10.65 -23.07
C GLY A 390 16.64 -9.13 -22.89
N ARG A 391 16.05 -8.62 -21.78
CA ARG A 391 16.12 -7.20 -21.41
C ARG A 391 17.49 -6.79 -20.92
N LEU A 392 18.16 -7.68 -20.21
CA LEU A 392 19.48 -7.45 -19.65
C LEU A 392 20.54 -7.54 -20.75
N HIS A 393 20.55 -8.64 -21.51
CA HIS A 393 21.53 -8.95 -22.54
C HIS A 393 20.98 -9.99 -23.54
N SER A 394 21.36 -9.89 -24.81
CA SER A 394 21.09 -10.92 -25.82
C SER A 394 22.33 -11.21 -26.64
N THR A 395 22.62 -12.50 -26.81
CA THR A 395 23.71 -13.00 -27.66
C THR A 395 23.22 -13.41 -29.06
N LYS A 396 21.91 -13.36 -29.34
CA LYS A 396 21.35 -13.65 -30.67
C LYS A 396 21.17 -12.34 -31.47
N GLY A 397 21.84 -12.23 -32.62
CA GLY A 397 21.75 -11.09 -33.54
C GLY A 397 22.68 -9.92 -33.18
N GLU A 398 22.29 -8.69 -33.52
CA GLU A 398 22.91 -7.48 -32.95
C GLU A 398 22.79 -7.54 -31.42
N ARG A 399 23.86 -7.18 -30.68
CA ARG A 399 23.83 -7.16 -29.21
C ARG A 399 22.73 -6.20 -28.74
N LYS A 400 21.69 -6.73 -28.09
CA LYS A 400 20.54 -5.99 -27.56
C LYS A 400 20.45 -6.16 -26.04
N GLY A 401 19.75 -5.25 -25.37
CA GLY A 401 19.56 -5.25 -23.92
C GLY A 401 20.30 -4.11 -23.22
N ALA A 402 19.94 -3.86 -21.95
CA ALA A 402 20.46 -2.74 -21.17
C ALA A 402 21.99 -2.77 -21.04
N LEU A 403 22.60 -3.96 -20.92
CA LEU A 403 24.05 -4.12 -20.86
C LEU A 403 24.74 -3.80 -22.21
N ALA A 404 24.09 -4.12 -23.33
CA ALA A 404 24.60 -3.77 -24.66
C ALA A 404 24.53 -2.26 -24.93
N SER A 405 23.44 -1.59 -24.51
CA SER A 405 23.34 -0.13 -24.57
C SER A 405 24.39 0.53 -23.65
N LEU A 406 24.60 0.01 -22.45
CA LEU A 406 25.66 0.49 -21.55
C LEU A 406 27.05 0.34 -22.17
N GLN A 407 27.36 -0.82 -22.76
CA GLN A 407 28.63 -1.02 -23.47
C GLN A 407 28.81 0.01 -24.60
N SER A 408 27.75 0.28 -25.37
CA SER A 408 27.79 1.26 -26.46
C SER A 408 27.99 2.68 -25.96
N GLU A 409 27.35 3.06 -24.85
CA GLU A 409 27.47 4.40 -24.27
C GLU A 409 28.86 4.62 -23.64
N VAL A 410 29.40 3.61 -22.96
CA VAL A 410 30.77 3.62 -22.44
C VAL A 410 31.80 3.74 -23.56
N LEU A 411 31.57 3.10 -24.71
CA LEU A 411 32.42 3.23 -25.91
C LEU A 411 32.37 4.63 -26.55
N ARG A 412 31.30 5.41 -26.33
CA ARG A 412 31.16 6.78 -26.84
C ARG A 412 31.84 7.83 -25.97
N LEU A 413 32.20 7.49 -24.72
CA LEU A 413 32.95 8.40 -23.84
C LEU A 413 34.30 8.76 -24.50
N ASP A 414 34.74 10.02 -24.33
CA ASP A 414 35.93 10.54 -25.03
C ASP A 414 37.16 9.65 -24.75
N PRO A 415 37.80 9.06 -25.78
CA PRO A 415 39.01 8.25 -25.62
C PRO A 415 40.17 8.98 -24.94
N LYS A 416 40.17 10.32 -24.92
CA LYS A 416 41.18 11.15 -24.25
C LYS A 416 41.00 11.22 -22.74
N GLU A 417 39.81 10.96 -22.22
CA GLU A 417 39.51 11.05 -20.80
C GLU A 417 39.77 9.74 -20.03
N ARG A 418 40.25 8.67 -20.71
CA ARG A 418 40.59 7.32 -20.19
C ARG A 418 40.27 7.12 -18.71
N TYR A 419 39.01 6.83 -18.42
CA TYR A 419 38.57 6.50 -17.07
C TYR A 419 38.98 5.05 -16.73
N GLU A 420 39.63 4.82 -15.59
CA GLU A 420 39.98 3.47 -15.10
C GLU A 420 38.80 2.46 -15.14
N PRO A 421 37.55 2.85 -14.79
CA PRO A 421 36.41 1.93 -14.83
C PRO A 421 36.09 1.39 -16.23
N THR A 422 36.48 2.09 -17.30
CA THR A 422 36.20 1.68 -18.69
C THR A 422 36.92 0.40 -19.08
N GLU A 423 38.13 0.16 -18.58
CA GLU A 423 38.87 -1.08 -18.84
C GLU A 423 38.27 -2.26 -18.07
N THR A 424 37.90 -2.04 -16.81
CA THR A 424 37.17 -3.01 -15.98
C THR A 424 35.86 -3.43 -16.63
N LEU A 425 35.07 -2.46 -17.11
CA LEU A 425 33.82 -2.73 -17.81
C LEU A 425 34.04 -3.53 -19.10
N HIS A 426 35.05 -3.21 -19.90
CA HIS A 426 35.37 -3.98 -21.11
C HIS A 426 35.72 -5.44 -20.80
N ALA A 427 36.48 -5.70 -19.73
CA ALA A 427 36.81 -7.07 -19.31
C ALA A 427 35.56 -7.85 -18.90
N LEU A 428 34.67 -7.22 -18.12
CA LEU A 428 33.41 -7.81 -17.64
C LEU A 428 32.41 -8.09 -18.79
N PHE A 429 32.21 -7.13 -19.71
CA PHE A 429 31.34 -7.29 -20.88
C PHE A 429 31.87 -8.32 -21.89
N GLY A 430 33.16 -8.66 -21.81
CA GLY A 430 33.78 -9.66 -22.66
C GLY A 430 33.40 -11.09 -22.25
N LYS A 431 34.36 -11.84 -21.70
CA LYS A 431 34.23 -13.28 -21.52
C LYS A 431 33.31 -13.69 -20.37
N GLU A 432 33.19 -12.88 -19.33
CA GLU A 432 32.47 -13.27 -18.12
C GLU A 432 30.96 -13.18 -18.29
N LEU A 433 30.46 -12.05 -18.81
CA LEU A 433 29.03 -11.85 -19.04
C LEU A 433 28.46 -12.86 -20.05
N ASP A 434 29.09 -12.97 -21.23
CA ASP A 434 28.62 -13.89 -22.28
C ASP A 434 28.62 -15.35 -21.79
N ARG A 435 29.66 -15.76 -21.04
CA ARG A 435 29.74 -17.12 -20.46
C ARG A 435 28.64 -17.37 -19.44
N ALA A 436 28.42 -16.45 -18.51
CA ALA A 436 27.39 -16.59 -17.48
C ALA A 436 25.98 -16.61 -18.11
N TYR A 437 25.73 -15.73 -19.07
CA TYR A 437 24.48 -15.68 -19.82
C TYR A 437 24.19 -16.99 -20.57
N ILE A 438 25.16 -17.46 -21.38
CA ILE A 438 25.00 -18.71 -22.16
C ILE A 438 24.78 -19.90 -21.22
N SER A 439 25.49 -19.96 -20.10
CA SER A 439 25.32 -21.03 -19.10
C SER A 439 23.89 -21.08 -18.56
N LEU A 440 23.32 -19.92 -18.21
CA LEU A 440 21.95 -19.83 -17.70
C LEU A 440 20.91 -20.19 -18.77
N VAL A 441 21.03 -19.66 -19.99
CA VAL A 441 20.11 -19.99 -21.09
C VAL A 441 20.14 -21.49 -21.38
N ASN A 442 21.32 -22.10 -21.51
CA ASN A 442 21.45 -23.54 -21.73
C ASN A 442 20.86 -24.35 -20.56
N SER A 443 21.09 -23.90 -19.32
CA SER A 443 20.50 -24.55 -18.13
C SER A 443 18.98 -24.50 -18.16
N LEU A 444 18.38 -23.37 -18.57
CA LEU A 444 16.93 -23.25 -18.72
C LEU A 444 16.40 -24.14 -19.85
N ASP A 445 17.09 -24.20 -20.99
CA ASP A 445 16.67 -25.01 -22.14
C ASP A 445 16.71 -26.52 -21.83
N ILE A 446 17.68 -26.97 -21.03
CA ILE A 446 17.85 -28.38 -20.68
C ILE A 446 16.99 -28.78 -19.48
N ARG A 447 17.02 -27.98 -18.40
CA ARG A 447 16.46 -28.40 -17.10
C ARG A 447 14.99 -28.05 -16.92
N TRP A 448 14.50 -27.01 -17.58
CA TRP A 448 13.10 -26.62 -17.43
C TRP A 448 12.12 -27.69 -17.93
N PRO A 449 12.33 -28.37 -19.08
CA PRO A 449 11.49 -29.48 -19.50
C PRO A 449 11.50 -30.65 -18.50
N GLU A 450 12.64 -30.95 -17.87
CA GLU A 450 12.74 -31.99 -16.84
C GLU A 450 11.99 -31.59 -15.56
N ILE A 451 12.05 -30.32 -15.17
CA ILE A 451 11.24 -29.77 -14.06
C ILE A 451 9.74 -29.95 -14.35
N GLU A 452 9.28 -29.57 -15.55
CA GLU A 452 7.87 -29.72 -15.95
C GLU A 452 7.43 -31.19 -15.94
N LYS A 453 8.30 -32.09 -16.41
CA LYS A 453 8.06 -33.53 -16.39
C LYS A 453 7.96 -34.07 -14.97
N LEU A 454 8.95 -33.81 -14.12
CA LEU A 454 8.97 -34.26 -12.72
C LEU A 454 7.78 -33.70 -11.94
N PHE A 455 7.42 -32.44 -12.17
CA PHE A 455 6.26 -31.81 -11.54
C PHE A 455 4.96 -32.51 -11.95
N LYS A 456 4.82 -32.88 -13.23
CA LYS A 456 3.69 -33.66 -13.72
C LYS A 456 3.63 -35.05 -13.08
N GLU A 457 4.75 -35.77 -13.00
CA GLU A 457 4.81 -37.08 -12.34
C GLU A 457 4.46 -37.01 -10.84
N LEU A 458 4.92 -35.96 -10.15
CA LEU A 458 4.59 -35.70 -8.74
C LEU A 458 3.10 -35.36 -8.52
N SER A 459 2.40 -34.91 -9.57
CA SER A 459 0.99 -34.56 -9.52
C SER A 459 0.05 -35.77 -9.67
N GLU A 460 0.53 -36.89 -10.20
CA GLU A 460 -0.28 -38.08 -10.46
C GLU A 460 -0.81 -38.66 -9.14
N GLY A 461 -2.12 -38.58 -8.91
CA GLY A 461 -2.81 -39.15 -7.74
C GLY A 461 -3.33 -38.15 -6.68
N THR A 462 -2.93 -36.87 -6.73
CA THR A 462 -3.46 -35.80 -5.84
C THR A 462 -4.04 -34.60 -6.62
N THR A 463 -4.09 -34.73 -7.94
CA THR A 463 -4.52 -33.67 -8.86
C THR A 463 -6.02 -33.43 -8.82
N ARG A 464 -6.41 -32.16 -8.68
CA ARG A 464 -7.68 -31.66 -9.24
C ARG A 464 -7.35 -30.85 -10.48
N THR A 465 -7.83 -31.31 -11.62
CA THR A 465 -7.67 -30.60 -12.89
C THR A 465 -8.81 -29.60 -13.04
N ALA A 466 -8.48 -28.30 -13.07
CA ALA A 466 -9.42 -27.24 -13.41
C ALA A 466 -8.89 -26.52 -14.65
N GLY A 467 -9.44 -26.86 -15.83
CA GLY A 467 -9.01 -26.26 -17.10
C GLY A 467 -7.60 -26.66 -17.52
N ARG A 468 -6.72 -25.66 -17.75
CA ARG A 468 -5.31 -25.85 -18.18
C ARG A 468 -4.33 -25.96 -17.02
N GLU A 469 -4.78 -25.81 -15.79
CA GLU A 469 -3.94 -25.76 -14.61
C GLU A 469 -4.05 -27.06 -13.80
N THR A 470 -2.90 -27.57 -13.37
CA THR A 470 -2.79 -28.78 -12.54
C THR A 470 -2.49 -28.34 -11.12
N GLN A 471 -3.48 -28.42 -10.24
CA GLN A 471 -3.30 -28.04 -8.83
C GLN A 471 -3.02 -29.29 -7.98
N ILE A 472 -1.92 -29.23 -7.23
CA ILE A 472 -1.47 -30.29 -6.33
C ILE A 472 -1.64 -29.79 -4.89
N ARG A 473 -2.43 -30.49 -4.09
CA ARG A 473 -2.53 -30.22 -2.65
C ARG A 473 -1.68 -31.22 -1.88
N ILE A 474 -0.68 -30.74 -1.15
CA ILE A 474 0.16 -31.55 -0.26
C ILE A 474 -0.28 -31.32 1.20
N PRO A 475 -1.14 -32.16 1.79
CA PRO A 475 -1.53 -31.99 3.20
C PRO A 475 -0.36 -32.29 4.15
N PRO A 476 -0.28 -31.66 5.33
CA PRO A 476 0.80 -31.89 6.30
C PRO A 476 0.91 -33.34 6.80
N GLN A 477 -0.16 -34.13 6.67
CA GLN A 477 -0.29 -35.48 7.20
C GLN A 477 -0.03 -36.59 6.17
N SER A 478 0.12 -36.23 4.88
CA SER A 478 0.58 -37.19 3.88
C SER A 478 2.10 -37.26 3.95
N VAL A 479 2.63 -38.28 4.63
CA VAL A 479 4.04 -38.64 4.49
C VAL A 479 4.22 -39.02 3.01
N PRO A 480 5.01 -38.26 2.23
CA PRO A 480 5.23 -38.61 0.84
C PRO A 480 5.94 -39.97 0.77
N SER A 481 5.56 -40.84 -0.18
CA SER A 481 6.26 -42.11 -0.40
C SER A 481 7.75 -41.87 -0.63
N GLU A 482 8.61 -42.87 -0.40
CA GLU A 482 10.04 -42.74 -0.70
C GLU A 482 10.29 -42.37 -2.17
N GLU A 483 9.48 -42.91 -3.09
CA GLU A 483 9.49 -42.54 -4.52
C GLU A 483 9.15 -41.05 -4.74
N TRP A 484 8.18 -40.51 -3.99
CA TRP A 484 7.84 -39.09 -4.07
C TRP A 484 9.00 -38.22 -3.56
N LYS A 485 9.64 -38.62 -2.44
CA LYS A 485 10.80 -37.90 -1.88
C LYS A 485 11.98 -37.89 -2.84
N GLU A 486 12.24 -39.00 -3.51
CA GLU A 486 13.29 -39.11 -4.53
C GLU A 486 13.01 -38.17 -5.72
N LYS A 487 11.80 -38.22 -6.29
CA LYS A 487 11.39 -37.30 -7.37
C LYS A 487 11.44 -35.83 -6.96
N TRP A 488 11.04 -35.52 -5.73
CA TRP A 488 11.14 -34.16 -5.17
C TRP A 488 12.60 -33.71 -5.01
N ALA A 489 13.49 -34.59 -4.57
CA ALA A 489 14.92 -34.30 -4.47
C ALA A 489 15.53 -34.00 -5.85
N HIS A 490 15.19 -34.79 -6.88
CA HIS A 490 15.61 -34.52 -8.25
C HIS A 490 15.07 -33.18 -8.79
N LEU A 491 13.79 -32.88 -8.53
CA LEU A 491 13.20 -31.59 -8.87
C LEU A 491 14.01 -30.43 -8.25
N CYS A 492 14.36 -30.56 -6.96
CA CYS A 492 15.16 -29.57 -6.25
C CYS A 492 16.56 -29.41 -6.88
N GLU A 493 17.24 -30.50 -7.25
CA GLU A 493 18.56 -30.45 -7.91
C GLU A 493 18.52 -29.65 -9.22
N HIS A 494 17.49 -29.85 -10.05
CA HIS A 494 17.34 -29.07 -11.28
C HIS A 494 17.13 -27.57 -11.00
N ILE A 495 16.35 -27.23 -9.97
CA ILE A 495 16.10 -25.85 -9.56
C ILE A 495 17.37 -25.21 -9.00
N GLU A 496 18.14 -25.93 -8.16
CA GLU A 496 19.39 -25.45 -7.56
C GLU A 496 20.41 -25.06 -8.63
N VAL A 497 20.58 -25.87 -9.67
CA VAL A 497 21.52 -25.54 -10.76
C VAL A 497 21.08 -24.31 -11.55
N ILE A 498 19.78 -24.12 -11.79
CA ILE A 498 19.28 -22.87 -12.39
C ILE A 498 19.56 -21.70 -11.47
N GLN A 499 19.32 -21.85 -10.16
CA GLN A 499 19.57 -20.82 -9.16
C GLN A 499 21.05 -20.41 -9.10
N ASP A 500 21.97 -21.37 -9.17
CA ASP A 500 23.42 -21.10 -9.19
C ASP A 500 23.86 -20.36 -10.43
N ASN A 501 23.31 -20.70 -11.61
CA ASN A 501 23.56 -19.95 -12.84
C ASN A 501 23.00 -18.52 -12.75
N ILE A 502 21.82 -18.31 -12.16
CA ILE A 502 21.27 -16.97 -11.89
C ILE A 502 22.19 -16.19 -10.96
N ARG A 503 22.66 -16.79 -9.85
CA ARG A 503 23.59 -16.15 -8.91
C ARG A 503 24.92 -15.77 -9.59
N ALA A 504 25.45 -16.64 -10.46
CA ALA A 504 26.67 -16.37 -11.21
C ALA A 504 26.51 -15.16 -12.15
N LEU A 505 25.41 -15.10 -12.89
CA LEU A 505 25.10 -13.94 -13.75
C LEU A 505 24.90 -12.67 -12.92
N ALA A 506 24.11 -12.74 -11.84
CA ALA A 506 23.86 -11.61 -10.95
C ALA A 506 25.16 -11.06 -10.33
N LYS A 507 26.13 -11.93 -10.01
CA LYS A 507 27.46 -11.50 -9.53
C LYS A 507 28.20 -10.68 -10.59
N VAL A 508 28.21 -11.11 -11.84
CA VAL A 508 28.85 -10.36 -12.94
C VAL A 508 28.15 -9.01 -13.14
N VAL A 509 26.82 -8.99 -13.15
CA VAL A 509 26.02 -7.76 -13.26
C VAL A 509 26.30 -6.80 -12.10
N LYS A 510 26.40 -7.31 -10.87
CA LYS A 510 26.74 -6.50 -9.69
C LYS A 510 28.11 -5.87 -9.82
N ASN A 511 29.09 -6.58 -10.36
CA ASN A 511 30.43 -6.03 -10.62
C ASN A 511 30.39 -4.92 -11.69
N ILE A 512 29.57 -5.10 -12.74
CA ILE A 512 29.35 -4.07 -13.77
C ILE A 512 28.74 -2.81 -13.13
N VAL A 513 27.67 -2.95 -12.34
CA VAL A 513 27.04 -1.81 -11.63
C VAL A 513 28.02 -1.16 -10.65
N GLY A 514 28.84 -1.94 -9.95
CA GLY A 514 29.88 -1.42 -9.06
C GLY A 514 30.91 -0.56 -9.80
N ALA A 515 31.41 -1.02 -10.95
CA ALA A 515 32.32 -0.24 -11.78
C ALA A 515 31.67 1.06 -12.32
N MET A 516 30.35 1.07 -12.54
CA MET A 516 29.64 2.31 -12.92
C MET A 516 29.70 3.38 -11.82
N ASP A 517 29.75 2.97 -10.54
CA ASP A 517 29.75 3.89 -9.40
C ASP A 517 31.10 4.61 -9.21
N GLU A 518 32.16 4.11 -9.84
CA GLU A 518 33.52 4.69 -9.84
C GLU A 518 33.69 5.82 -10.86
N TYR A 519 32.74 6.01 -11.78
CA TYR A 519 32.79 7.15 -12.72
C TYR A 519 32.59 8.50 -11.99
N PRO A 520 33.12 9.60 -12.55
CA PRO A 520 32.82 10.95 -12.07
C PRO A 520 31.32 11.23 -12.04
N GLU A 521 30.88 12.12 -11.15
CA GLU A 521 29.46 12.44 -10.93
C GLU A 521 28.69 12.80 -12.21
N LYS A 522 29.34 13.54 -13.12
CA LYS A 522 28.76 13.93 -14.41
C LYS A 522 28.34 12.70 -15.23
N ILE A 523 29.24 11.73 -15.39
CA ILE A 523 28.99 10.50 -16.16
C ILE A 523 28.00 9.60 -15.42
N ARG A 524 28.08 9.51 -14.09
CA ARG A 524 27.09 8.75 -13.30
C ARG A 524 25.67 9.27 -13.48
N LYS A 525 25.48 10.59 -13.64
CA LYS A 525 24.18 11.18 -13.96
C LYS A 525 23.69 10.80 -15.36
N GLU A 526 24.58 10.77 -16.34
CA GLU A 526 24.27 10.34 -17.71
C GLU A 526 23.88 8.85 -17.77
N LEU A 527 24.55 7.99 -17.00
CA LEU A 527 24.32 6.54 -16.95
C LEU A 527 23.25 6.10 -15.94
N LEU A 528 22.65 7.03 -15.18
CA LEU A 528 21.75 6.72 -14.06
C LEU A 528 20.55 5.86 -14.48
N ASP A 529 20.00 6.12 -15.67
CA ASP A 529 18.83 5.41 -16.18
C ASP A 529 19.15 3.94 -16.49
N LEU A 530 20.25 3.71 -17.20
CA LEU A 530 20.78 2.38 -17.50
C LEU A 530 21.14 1.62 -16.22
N ARG A 531 21.82 2.28 -15.28
CA ARG A 531 22.18 1.73 -13.97
C ARG A 531 20.96 1.21 -13.23
N THR A 532 19.92 2.03 -13.14
CA THR A 532 18.69 1.72 -12.40
C THR A 532 17.95 0.55 -13.04
N ARG A 533 17.90 0.52 -14.37
CA ARG A 533 17.27 -0.57 -15.13
C ARG A 533 18.02 -1.89 -15.01
N ILE A 534 19.36 -1.86 -15.08
CA ILE A 534 20.21 -3.03 -14.89
C ILE A 534 20.06 -3.57 -13.46
N HIS A 535 20.00 -2.69 -12.46
CA HIS A 535 19.82 -3.10 -11.07
C HIS A 535 18.43 -3.69 -10.78
N GLY A 536 17.40 -3.19 -11.46
CA GLY A 536 16.03 -3.66 -11.27
C GLY A 536 15.66 -4.93 -12.05
N THR A 537 16.45 -5.30 -13.06
CA THR A 537 16.32 -6.55 -13.83
C THR A 537 17.11 -7.66 -13.14
#